data_AF-A0A1G3Y734-F1
#
_entry.id   AF-A0A1G3Y734-F1
#
_cell.length_a   1.000
_cell.length_b   1.000
_cell.length_c   1.000
_cell.angle_alpha   90.00
_cell.angle_beta   90.00
_cell.angle_gamma   90.00
#
_symmetry.space_group_name_H-M   'P 1'
#
loop_
_entity.id
_entity.type
_entity.pdbx_description
1 polymer ?
#
loop_
_entity_poly.entity_id
_entity_poly.type
_entity_poly.pdbx_seq_one_letter_code
_entity_poly.pdbx_strand_id
1 'polypeptide(L)'
;MKEKHIELKEKLRRENDEYLLLEEKHDKLEREIRSLNRKHVLTPEDEVIRKNLQKEKLLAKDMMMKIFREEENRQKKGKGK
;
A
#
# COMPACT_ATOMS: atom_id res chain seq x y z
N MET A 1 16.33 -11.99 -1.51
CA MET A 1 15.01 -11.57 -2.02
C MET A 1 14.34 -10.55 -1.09
N LYS A 2 14.24 -10.79 0.23
CA LYS A 2 13.61 -9.84 1.18
C LYS A 2 14.37 -8.52 1.36
N GLU A 3 15.70 -8.52 1.43
CA GLU A 3 16.49 -7.29 1.61
C GLU A 3 16.36 -6.30 0.44
N LYS A 4 16.37 -6.80 -0.80
CA LYS A 4 16.17 -5.95 -1.99
C LYS A 4 14.80 -5.25 -2.00
N HIS A 5 13.78 -5.87 -1.41
CA HIS A 5 12.46 -5.24 -1.31
C HIS A 5 12.43 -4.11 -0.27
N ILE A 6 13.21 -4.23 0.81
CA ILE A 6 13.33 -3.18 1.83
C ILE A 6 14.07 -1.98 1.24
N GLU A 7 15.21 -2.21 0.60
CA GLU A 7 16.00 -1.14 -0.02
C GLU A 7 15.24 -0.41 -1.13
N LEU A 8 14.52 -1.15 -2.00
CA LEU A 8 13.69 -0.54 -3.03
C LEU A 8 12.52 0.26 -2.43
N LYS A 9 11.93 -0.22 -1.33
CA LYS A 9 10.90 0.52 -0.59
C LYS A 9 11.43 1.82 -0.02
N GLU A 10 12.57 1.80 0.65
CA GLU A 10 13.17 3.00 1.24
C GLU A 10 13.53 4.03 0.16
N LYS A 11 14.06 3.54 -0.97
CA LYS A 11 14.35 4.38 -2.14
C LYS A 11 13.08 5.02 -2.70
N LEU A 12 12.05 4.22 -2.95
CA LEU A 12 10.74 4.71 -3.41
C LEU A 12 10.13 5.72 -2.44
N ARG A 13 10.28 5.51 -1.14
CA ARG A 13 9.79 6.44 -0.12
C ARG A 13 10.51 7.80 -0.15
N ARG A 14 11.76 7.84 -0.60
CA ARG A 14 12.56 9.08 -0.72
C ARG A 14 12.41 9.77 -2.06
N GLU A 15 12.30 8.99 -3.13
CA GLU A 15 12.28 9.51 -4.52
C GLU A 15 10.87 9.63 -5.10
N ASN A 16 9.88 8.97 -4.51
CA ASN A 16 8.51 8.95 -5.02
C ASN A 16 7.51 9.31 -3.91
N ASP A 17 7.12 10.58 -3.88
CA ASP A 17 6.12 11.11 -2.96
C ASP A 17 4.76 10.39 -3.08
N GLU A 18 4.40 9.97 -4.31
CA GLU A 18 3.18 9.19 -4.54
C GLU A 18 3.23 7.84 -3.80
N TYR A 19 4.39 7.20 -3.74
CA TYR A 19 4.56 5.96 -2.98
C TYR A 19 4.39 6.19 -1.47
N LEU A 20 4.95 7.30 -0.96
CA LEU A 20 4.81 7.69 0.44
C LEU A 20 3.33 7.93 0.79
N LEU A 21 2.62 8.72 -0.01
CA LEU A 21 1.19 9.01 0.17
C LEU A 21 0.34 7.74 0.10
N LEU A 22 0.65 6.82 -0.82
CA LEU A 22 -0.04 5.53 -0.93
C LEU A 22 0.22 4.64 0.30
N GLU A 23 1.44 4.64 0.85
CA GLU A 23 1.78 3.93 2.07
C GLU A 23 0.99 4.48 3.26
N GLU A 24 0.96 5.80 3.42
CA GLU A 24 0.18 6.46 4.48
C GLU A 24 -1.31 6.17 4.34
N LYS A 25 -1.85 6.23 3.10
CA LYS A 25 -3.24 5.87 2.83
C LYS A 25 -3.50 4.41 3.19
N HIS A 26 -2.61 3.49 2.81
CA HIS A 26 -2.75 2.08 3.15
C HIS A 26 -2.73 1.85 4.68
N ASP A 27 -1.81 2.49 5.40
CA ASP A 27 -1.73 2.39 6.88
C ASP A 27 -2.99 2.95 7.54
N LYS A 28 -3.47 4.11 7.09
CA LYS A 28 -4.71 4.72 7.59
C LYS A 28 -5.91 3.80 7.38
N LEU A 29 -6.08 3.27 6.16
CA LEU A 29 -7.15 2.33 5.83
C LEU A 29 -7.05 1.05 6.67
N GLU A 30 -5.84 0.54 6.91
CA GLU A 30 -5.65 -0.64 7.76
C GLU A 30 -6.02 -0.37 9.22
N ARG A 31 -5.66 0.81 9.76
CA ARG A 31 -6.07 1.23 11.11
C ARG A 31 -7.58 1.35 11.23
N GLU A 32 -8.24 1.95 10.25
CA GLU A 32 -9.70 2.09 10.21
C GLU A 32 -10.38 0.71 10.18
N ILE A 33 -9.94 -0.19 9.28
CA ILE A 33 -10.45 -1.56 9.21
C ILE A 33 -10.21 -2.30 10.53
N ARG A 34 -9.05 -2.12 11.16
CA ARG A 34 -8.74 -2.74 12.46
C ARG A 34 -9.63 -2.20 13.57
N SER A 35 -9.89 -0.90 13.57
CA SER A 35 -10.80 -0.25 14.53
C SER A 35 -12.23 -0.80 14.38
N LEU A 36 -12.72 -0.93 13.15
CA LEU A 36 -14.01 -1.56 12.85
C LEU A 36 -14.04 -3.03 13.28
N ASN A 37 -13.00 -3.81 12.97
CA ASN A 37 -12.89 -5.20 13.41
C ASN A 37 -12.86 -5.37 14.94
N ARG A 38 -12.42 -4.35 15.68
CA ARG A 38 -12.42 -4.37 17.15
C ARG A 38 -13.80 -4.10 17.75
N LYS A 39 -14.72 -3.49 16.99
CA LYS A 39 -16.11 -3.35 17.45
C LYS A 39 -16.73 -4.74 17.55
N HIS A 40 -17.26 -5.08 18.72
CA HIS A 40 -17.90 -6.38 18.97
C HIS A 40 -19.19 -6.55 18.14
N VAL A 41 -19.85 -5.44 17.80
CA VAL A 41 -21.02 -5.40 16.93
C VAL A 41 -20.76 -4.35 15.85
N LEU A 42 -20.81 -4.78 14.59
CA LEU A 42 -20.80 -3.88 13.43
C LEU A 42 -22.25 -3.60 13.04
N THR A 43 -22.60 -2.33 12.89
CA THR A 43 -23.88 -1.97 12.26
C THR A 43 -23.81 -2.29 10.76
N PRO A 44 -24.95 -2.45 10.05
CA PRO A 44 -24.94 -2.61 8.60
C PRO A 44 -24.20 -1.48 7.87
N GLU A 45 -24.24 -0.26 8.42
CA GLU A 45 -23.43 0.87 7.91
C GLU A 45 -21.93 0.63 8.11
N ASP A 46 -21.50 0.17 9.29
CA ASP A 46 -20.10 -0.18 9.54
C ASP A 46 -19.61 -1.32 8.62
N GLU A 47 -20.47 -2.29 8.28
CA GLU A 47 -20.11 -3.37 7.35
C GLU A 47 -19.86 -2.83 5.94
N VAL A 48 -20.70 -1.91 5.46
CA VAL A 48 -20.52 -1.24 4.17
C VAL A 48 -19.22 -0.43 4.18
N ILE A 49 -18.99 0.36 5.24
CA ILE A 49 -17.76 1.15 5.40
C ILE A 49 -16.54 0.22 5.40
N ARG A 50 -16.55 -0.86 6.20
CA ARG A 50 -15.47 -1.86 6.25
C ARG A 50 -15.17 -2.45 4.88
N LYS A 51 -16.21 -2.79 4.12
CA LYS A 51 -16.08 -3.36 2.77
C LYS A 51 -15.50 -2.34 1.78
N ASN A 52 -15.90 -1.07 1.88
CA ASN A 52 -15.33 0.02 1.09
C ASN A 52 -13.86 0.27 1.44
N LEU A 53 -13.51 0.34 2.73
CA LEU A 53 -12.14 0.49 3.19
C LEU A 53 -11.25 -0.68 2.73
N GLN A 54 -11.77 -1.91 2.74
CA GLN A 54 -11.05 -3.07 2.22
C GLN A 54 -10.77 -2.96 0.72
N LYS A 55 -11.73 -2.48 -0.07
CA LYS A 55 -11.54 -2.22 -1.51
C LYS A 55 -10.49 -1.13 -1.71
N GLU A 56 -10.59 -0.01 -1.01
CA GLU A 56 -9.61 1.06 -1.10
C GLU A 56 -8.21 0.60 -0.69
N LYS A 57 -8.10 -0.24 0.35
CA LYS A 57 -6.83 -0.82 0.78
C LYS A 57 -6.22 -1.68 -0.32
N LEU A 58 -7.06 -2.48 -1.00
CA LEU A 58 -6.62 -3.30 -2.13
C LEU A 58 -6.12 -2.42 -3.29
N LEU A 59 -6.85 -1.35 -3.63
CA LEU A 59 -6.44 -0.40 -4.67
C LEU A 59 -5.13 0.30 -4.32
N ALA A 60 -4.97 0.77 -3.07
CA ALA A 60 -3.73 1.38 -2.61
C ALA A 60 -2.55 0.41 -2.73
N LYS A 61 -2.74 -0.85 -2.30
CA LYS A 61 -1.74 -1.90 -2.43
C LYS A 61 -1.39 -2.20 -3.90
N ASP A 62 -2.40 -2.22 -4.78
CA ASP A 62 -2.19 -2.48 -6.21
C ASP A 62 -1.35 -1.38 -6.87
N MET A 63 -1.68 -0.11 -6.56
CA MET A 63 -0.89 1.05 -6.99
C MET A 63 0.55 1.00 -6.46
N MET A 64 0.74 0.69 -5.17
CA MET A 64 2.08 0.50 -4.60
C MET A 64 2.86 -0.62 -5.31
N MET A 65 2.21 -1.73 -5.63
CA MET A 65 2.84 -2.84 -6.34
C MET A 65 3.19 -2.48 -7.78
N LYS A 66 2.34 -1.68 -8.44
CA LYS A 66 2.60 -1.15 -9.78
C LYS A 66 3.86 -0.30 -9.79
N ILE A 67 3.93 0.70 -8.92
CA ILE A 67 5.12 1.57 -8.75
C ILE A 67 6.36 0.71 -8.45
N PHE A 68 6.23 -0.26 -7.54
CA PHE A 68 7.33 -1.15 -7.18
C PHE A 68 7.83 -1.97 -8.38
N ARG A 69 6.93 -2.53 -9.19
CA ARG A 69 7.29 -3.27 -10.41
C ARG A 69 7.93 -2.37 -11.46
N GLU A 70 7.40 -1.17 -11.65
CA GLU A 70 7.95 -0.20 -12.60
C GLU A 70 9.38 0.19 -12.21
N GLU A 71 9.61 0.43 -10.93
CA GLU A 71 10.92 0.84 -10.44
C GLU A 71 11.91 -0.33 -10.36
N GLU A 72 11.46 -1.55 -10.03
CA GLU A 72 12.26 -2.77 -10.15
C GLU A 72 12.72 -3.00 -11.61
N ASN A 73 11.81 -2.80 -12.57
CA ASN A 73 12.11 -2.93 -13.99
C ASN A 73 13.06 -1.83 -14.48
N ARG A 74 12.90 -0.60 -13.99
CA ARG A 74 13.78 0.53 -14.28
C ARG A 74 15.21 0.28 -13.78
N GLN A 75 15.37 -0.27 -12.58
CA GLN A 75 16.68 -0.66 -12.06
C GLN A 75 17.33 -1.79 -12.85
N LYS A 76 16.55 -2.75 -13.37
CA LYS A 76 17.06 -3.82 -14.24
C LYS A 76 17.56 -3.30 -15.58
N LYS A 77 16.87 -2.32 -16.18
CA LYS A 77 17.30 -1.71 -17.46
C LYS A 77 18.56 -0.83 -17.35
N GLY A 78 18.82 -0.25 -16.18
CA GLY A 78 20.02 0.58 -15.94
C GLY A 78 21.33 -0.20 -15.73
N LYS A 79 21.27 -1.49 -15.40
CA LYS A 79 22.46 -2.35 -15.15
C LYS A 79 22.97 -3.10 -16.37
N GLY A 80 22.40 -2.87 -17.55
CA GLY A 80 22.73 -3.56 -18.79
C GLY A 80 23.56 -2.76 -19.79
N LYS A 81 24.33 -1.76 -19.34
CA LYS A 81 25.16 -0.93 -20.22
C LYS A 81 26.60 -0.87 -19.72
#